data_AF-A0A3D1R4H1-F1
#
_entry.id   AF-A0A3D1R4H1-F1
#
_cell.length_a   1.000
_cell.length_b   1.000
_cell.length_c   1.000
_cell.angle_alpha   90.00
_cell.angle_beta   90.00
_cell.angle_gamma   90.00
#
_symmetry.space_group_name_H-M   'P 1'
#
loop_
_entity.id
_entity.type
_entity.pdbx_description
1 polymer ?
#
loop_
_entity_poly.entity_id
_entity_poly.type
_entity_poly.pdbx_seq_one_letter_code
_entity_poly.pdbx_strand_id
1 'polypeptide(L)'
;MLAARLKGHWMLAGSPVAPYRISPAWRERLGRYEIANLADGELALLEEIVLEERDGLLLLKARQTPYPDLPLSPSVLRPLSDERAVVEGLSGVAQISGLVLDANGDGGLRLAGYRLRRVAEPR
;
A
#
# COMPACT_ATOMS: atom_id res chain seq x y z
N MET A 1 2.58 -10.14 -18.75
CA MET A 1 1.67 -8.98 -18.92
C MET A 1 0.26 -9.45 -18.66
N LEU A 2 -0.51 -8.72 -17.84
CA LEU A 2 -1.91 -8.99 -17.55
C LEU A 2 -2.75 -7.97 -18.34
N ALA A 3 -3.77 -8.45 -19.04
CA ALA A 3 -4.72 -7.61 -19.76
C ALA A 3 -6.12 -7.83 -19.19
N ALA A 4 -6.89 -6.75 -19.06
CA ALA A 4 -8.27 -6.79 -18.65
C ALA A 4 -9.16 -6.23 -19.76
N ARG A 5 -10.41 -6.70 -19.82
CA ARG A 5 -11.42 -6.16 -20.72
C ARG A 5 -12.39 -5.30 -19.93
N LEU A 6 -12.41 -4.01 -20.19
CA LEU A 6 -13.31 -3.04 -19.55
C LEU A 6 -14.13 -2.33 -20.62
N LYS A 7 -15.47 -2.35 -20.48
CA LYS A 7 -16.41 -1.71 -21.43
C LYS A 7 -16.11 -2.05 -22.90
N GLY A 8 -15.73 -3.30 -23.17
CA GLY A 8 -15.43 -3.78 -24.53
C GLY A 8 -13.99 -3.57 -25.01
N HIS A 9 -13.19 -2.74 -24.33
CA HIS A 9 -11.80 -2.44 -24.69
C HIS A 9 -10.80 -3.27 -23.89
N TRP A 10 -9.69 -3.64 -24.53
CA TRP A 10 -8.53 -4.21 -23.85
C TRP A 10 -7.71 -3.10 -23.20
N MET A 11 -7.31 -3.33 -21.96
CA MET A 11 -6.43 -2.45 -21.21
C MET A 11 -5.32 -3.26 -20.53
N LEU A 12 -4.13 -2.64 -20.42
CA LEU A 12 -3.05 -3.17 -19.61
C LEU A 12 -3.48 -3.14 -18.14
N ALA A 13 -3.66 -4.31 -17.55
CA ALA A 13 -4.05 -4.46 -16.15
C ALA A 13 -2.84 -4.50 -15.21
N GLY A 14 -1.67 -4.88 -15.73
CA GLY A 14 -0.41 -4.85 -14.99
C GLY A 14 0.57 -5.94 -15.42
N SER A 15 1.48 -6.25 -14.51
CA SER A 15 2.44 -7.35 -14.65
C SER A 15 2.29 -8.30 -13.47
N PRO A 16 2.38 -9.62 -13.67
CA PRO A 16 2.43 -10.57 -12.57
C PRO A 16 3.63 -10.25 -11.68
N VAL A 17 3.42 -10.28 -10.36
CA VAL A 17 4.49 -10.18 -9.36
C VAL A 17 4.67 -11.56 -8.74
N ALA A 18 5.89 -12.08 -8.76
CA ALA A 18 6.20 -13.34 -8.11
C ALA A 18 6.28 -13.14 -6.58
N PRO A 19 5.80 -14.11 -5.77
CA PRO A 19 6.00 -14.07 -4.32
C PRO A 19 7.47 -13.93 -3.95
N TYR A 20 7.73 -13.30 -2.80
CA TYR A 20 9.08 -13.11 -2.28
C TYR A 20 9.13 -13.42 -0.79
N ARG A 21 10.35 -13.59 -0.28
CA ARG A 21 10.54 -13.78 1.15
C ARG A 21 10.22 -12.49 1.90
N ILE A 22 9.15 -12.51 2.68
CA ILE A 22 8.81 -11.45 3.64
C ILE A 22 9.58 -11.74 4.94
N SER A 23 10.30 -10.74 5.45
CA SER A 23 11.08 -10.89 6.68
C SER A 23 10.18 -10.83 7.93
N PRO A 24 10.62 -11.40 9.08
CA PRO A 24 9.88 -11.29 10.34
C PRO A 24 9.57 -9.84 10.71
N ALA A 25 10.53 -8.93 10.52
CA ALA A 25 10.36 -7.51 10.77
C ALA A 25 9.18 -6.91 9.98
N TRP A 26 8.98 -7.29 8.72
CA TRP A 26 7.80 -6.85 7.96
C TRP A 26 6.49 -7.48 8.46
N ARG A 27 6.53 -8.74 8.91
CA ARG A 27 5.34 -9.40 9.48
C ARG A 27 4.86 -8.77 10.78
N GLU A 28 5.79 -8.29 11.61
CA GLU A 28 5.47 -7.56 12.84
C GLU A 28 4.77 -6.21 12.57
N ARG A 29 4.89 -5.70 11.34
CA ARG A 29 4.27 -4.43 10.92
C ARG A 29 2.92 -4.61 10.22
N LEU A 30 2.44 -5.83 10.01
CA LEU A 30 1.11 -5.99 9.40
C LEU A 30 0.05 -5.37 10.33
N GLY A 31 -0.93 -4.66 9.77
CA GLY A 31 -1.83 -3.88 10.60
C GLY A 31 -2.67 -2.87 9.85
N ARG A 32 -3.59 -2.25 10.59
CA ARG A 32 -4.32 -1.05 10.19
C ARG A 32 -3.58 0.17 10.68
N TYR A 33 -3.62 1.23 9.89
CA TYR A 33 -2.86 2.45 10.10
C TYR A 33 -3.73 3.70 9.95
N GLU A 34 -3.37 4.73 10.71
CA GLU A 34 -3.93 6.08 10.60
C GLU A 34 -2.81 7.09 10.36
N ILE A 35 -3.13 8.18 9.66
CA ILE A 35 -2.21 9.29 9.48
C ILE A 35 -2.17 10.11 10.79
N ALA A 36 -0.99 10.24 11.38
CA ALA A 36 -0.80 10.86 12.69
C ALA A 36 -0.31 12.32 12.62
N ASN A 37 -0.06 12.85 11.43
CA ASN A 37 0.54 14.17 11.23
C ASN A 37 -0.28 15.09 10.32
N LEU A 38 -1.62 15.00 10.40
CA LEU A 38 -2.52 15.97 9.77
C LEU A 38 -2.80 17.10 10.75
N ALA A 39 -2.79 18.34 10.26
CA ALA A 39 -3.30 19.48 11.00
C ALA A 39 -4.84 19.54 10.92
N ASP A 40 -5.47 20.26 11.85
CA ASP A 40 -6.92 20.46 11.86
C ASP A 40 -7.37 21.09 10.52
N GLY A 41 -8.32 20.43 9.85
CA GLY A 41 -8.85 20.87 8.56
C GLY A 41 -8.05 20.44 7.33
N GLU A 42 -6.92 19.74 7.48
CA GLU A 42 -6.22 19.14 6.35
C GLU A 42 -6.95 17.89 5.82
N LEU A 43 -7.06 17.81 4.50
CA LEU A 43 -7.63 16.64 3.83
C LEU A 43 -6.59 15.51 3.77
N ALA A 44 -6.89 14.40 4.43
CA ALA A 44 -6.16 13.14 4.20
C ALA A 44 -6.40 12.68 2.76
N LEU A 45 -5.34 12.42 1.98
CA LEU A 45 -5.50 11.81 0.64
C LEU A 45 -5.64 10.28 0.69
N LEU A 46 -5.36 9.68 1.86
CA LEU A 46 -5.43 8.25 2.12
C LEU A 46 -6.19 7.98 3.42
N GLU A 47 -7.13 7.05 3.36
CA GLU A 47 -7.91 6.57 4.50
C GLU A 47 -7.92 5.03 4.53
N GLU A 48 -8.38 4.45 5.64
CA GLU A 48 -8.48 2.99 5.81
C GLU A 48 -7.21 2.23 5.38
N ILE A 49 -6.05 2.71 5.86
CA ILE A 49 -4.75 2.20 5.43
C ILE A 49 -4.52 0.84 6.09
N VAL A 50 -4.21 -0.18 5.30
CA VAL A 50 -3.94 -1.54 5.77
C VAL A 50 -2.67 -2.07 5.11
N LEU A 51 -1.76 -2.61 5.93
CA LEU A 51 -0.63 -3.40 5.49
C LEU A 51 -0.92 -4.88 5.79
N GLU A 52 -0.97 -5.72 4.76
CA GLU A 52 -1.27 -7.15 4.91
C GLU A 52 -0.31 -8.04 4.11
N GLU A 53 -0.19 -9.30 4.52
CA GLU A 53 0.44 -10.36 3.73
C GLU A 53 -0.66 -11.20 3.06
N ARG A 54 -0.57 -11.40 1.75
CA ARG A 54 -1.48 -12.26 0.99
C ARG A 54 -0.73 -12.95 -0.14
N ASP A 55 -0.88 -14.27 -0.25
CA ASP A 55 -0.23 -15.09 -1.28
C ASP A 55 1.30 -14.91 -1.39
N GLY A 56 1.97 -14.64 -0.25
CA GLY A 56 3.41 -14.37 -0.20
C GLY A 56 3.82 -13.00 -0.75
N LEU A 57 2.87 -12.07 -0.88
CA LEU A 57 3.07 -10.68 -1.25
C LEU A 57 2.70 -9.75 -0.09
N LEU A 58 3.45 -8.66 0.04
CA LEU A 58 3.14 -7.57 0.97
C LEU A 58 2.27 -6.55 0.23
N LEU A 59 1.09 -6.26 0.76
CA LEU A 59 0.11 -5.37 0.14
C LEU A 59 -0.19 -4.18 1.03
N LEU A 60 -0.09 -2.98 0.47
CA LEU A 60 -0.62 -1.75 1.07
C LEU A 60 -1.94 -1.40 0.41
N LYS A 61 -3.00 -1.41 1.19
CA LYS A 61 -4.33 -0.96 0.80
C LYS A 61 -4.61 0.39 1.43
N ALA A 62 -5.26 1.27 0.69
CA ALA A 62 -5.79 2.51 1.21
C ALA A 62 -6.96 2.96 0.34
N ARG A 63 -7.91 3.67 0.93
CA ARG A 63 -8.94 4.40 0.20
C ARG A 63 -8.36 5.74 -0.21
N GLN A 64 -8.54 6.09 -1.48
CA GLN A 64 -8.13 7.39 -2.00
C GLN A 64 -9.30 8.36 -1.86
N THR A 65 -9.09 9.47 -1.17
CA THR A 65 -10.15 10.42 -0.81
C THR A 65 -10.82 11.17 -1.99
N PRO A 66 -10.22 11.35 -3.19
CA PRO A 66 -11.00 11.81 -4.35
C PRO A 66 -11.92 10.73 -4.94
N TYR A 67 -11.79 9.46 -4.52
CA TYR A 67 -12.48 8.31 -5.11
C TYR A 67 -13.02 7.33 -4.04
N PRO A 68 -13.93 7.76 -3.15
CA PRO A 68 -14.39 6.94 -2.03
C PRO A 68 -15.18 5.69 -2.46
N ASP A 69 -15.82 5.74 -3.63
CA ASP A 69 -16.58 4.62 -4.20
C ASP A 69 -15.70 3.55 -4.84
N LEU A 70 -14.40 3.81 -5.01
CA LEU A 70 -13.49 2.80 -5.51
C LEU A 70 -13.10 1.81 -4.39
N PRO A 71 -13.01 0.51 -4.72
CA PRO A 71 -12.49 -0.46 -3.77
C PRO A 71 -11.06 -0.10 -3.35
N LEU A 72 -10.68 -0.46 -2.13
CA LEU A 72 -9.31 -0.33 -1.62
C LEU A 72 -8.33 -0.91 -2.64
N SER A 73 -7.59 -0.06 -3.34
CA SER A 73 -6.70 -0.49 -4.40
C SER A 73 -5.41 -1.02 -3.77
N PRO A 74 -5.11 -2.34 -3.86
CA PRO A 74 -3.90 -2.88 -3.29
C PRO A 74 -2.70 -2.44 -4.12
N SER A 75 -1.69 -1.90 -3.44
CA SER A 75 -0.35 -1.70 -3.98
C SER A 75 0.56 -2.81 -3.49
N VAL A 76 1.19 -3.53 -4.42
CA VAL A 76 2.19 -4.54 -4.06
C VAL A 76 3.46 -3.81 -3.64
N LEU A 77 4.03 -4.21 -2.51
CA LEU A 77 5.24 -3.62 -1.94
C LEU A 77 6.40 -4.59 -2.03
N ARG A 78 7.44 -4.25 -2.76
CA ARG A 78 8.69 -5.03 -2.77
C ARG A 78 9.61 -4.55 -1.64
N PRO A 79 9.91 -5.40 -0.64
CA PRO A 79 10.93 -5.07 0.35
C PRO A 79 12.29 -4.90 -0.30
N LEU A 80 12.98 -3.81 0.03
CA LEU A 80 14.38 -3.56 -0.32
C LEU A 80 15.30 -3.89 0.87
N SER A 81 14.77 -3.79 2.09
CA SER A 81 15.40 -4.18 3.35
C SER A 81 14.32 -4.49 4.40
N ASP A 82 14.71 -4.74 5.66
CA ASP A 82 13.79 -4.87 6.79
C ASP A 82 13.09 -3.56 7.18
N GLU A 83 13.49 -2.44 6.59
CA GLU A 83 13.00 -1.10 6.94
C GLU A 83 12.50 -0.32 5.73
N ARG A 84 12.75 -0.78 4.51
CA ARG A 84 12.36 -0.06 3.30
C ARG A 84 11.68 -0.99 2.31
N ALA A 85 10.55 -0.56 1.80
CA ALA A 85 9.86 -1.20 0.68
C ALA A 85 9.50 -0.16 -0.37
N VAL A 86 9.25 -0.62 -1.59
CA VAL A 86 8.83 0.23 -2.71
C VAL A 86 7.57 -0.34 -3.33
N VAL A 87 6.64 0.52 -3.76
CA VAL A 87 5.50 0.10 -4.57
C VAL A 87 6.02 -0.48 -5.89
N GLU A 88 5.75 -1.76 -6.10
CA GLU A 88 6.11 -2.53 -7.28
C GLU A 88 4.93 -2.68 -8.23
N GLY A 89 5.19 -2.47 -9.51
CA GLY A 89 4.21 -2.59 -10.57
C GLY A 89 3.24 -1.40 -10.65
N LEU A 90 2.21 -1.57 -11.47
CA LEU A 90 1.14 -0.59 -11.63
C LEU A 90 0.07 -0.91 -10.59
N SER A 91 -0.05 -0.09 -9.54
CA SER A 91 -1.11 -0.26 -8.54
C SER A 91 -2.30 0.65 -8.82
N GLY A 92 -3.48 0.04 -8.89
CA GLY A 92 -4.78 0.73 -8.97
C GLY A 92 -4.94 1.67 -10.17
N VAL A 93 -5.91 2.59 -10.03
CA VAL A 93 -6.28 3.57 -11.06
C VAL A 93 -5.21 4.66 -11.24
N ALA A 94 -4.43 4.92 -10.19
CA ALA A 94 -3.41 5.96 -10.16
C ALA A 94 -2.05 5.52 -10.74
N GLN A 95 -1.89 4.23 -11.09
CA GLN A 95 -0.66 3.68 -11.68
C GLN A 95 0.61 4.08 -10.90
N ILE A 96 0.54 4.01 -9.58
CA ILE A 96 1.64 4.46 -8.72
C ILE A 96 2.71 3.37 -8.71
N SER A 97 3.95 3.76 -9.01
CA SER A 97 5.14 2.90 -8.92
C SER A 97 6.30 3.70 -8.34
N GLY A 98 7.21 3.04 -7.62
CA GLY A 98 8.40 3.71 -7.09
C GLY A 98 8.19 4.50 -5.79
N LEU A 99 6.96 4.55 -5.26
CA LEU A 99 6.69 5.18 -3.97
C LEU A 99 7.35 4.36 -2.85
N VAL A 100 8.15 5.03 -2.02
CA VAL A 100 8.89 4.39 -0.93
C VAL A 100 8.04 4.38 0.34
N LEU A 101 8.00 3.22 0.97
CA LEU A 101 7.49 3.00 2.32
C LEU A 101 8.70 2.75 3.24
N ASP A 102 8.96 3.67 4.17
CA ASP A 102 9.98 3.51 5.19
C ASP A 102 9.33 3.10 6.52
N ALA A 103 9.90 2.11 7.20
CA ALA A 103 9.59 1.80 8.58
C ALA A 103 10.40 2.71 9.50
N ASN A 104 9.74 3.19 10.55
CA ASN A 104 10.40 3.85 11.66
C ASN A 104 10.69 2.83 12.77
N GLY A 105 11.72 3.07 13.56
CA GLY A 105 12.10 2.21 14.69
C GLY A 105 11.06 2.13 15.82
N ASP A 106 9.95 2.88 15.74
CA ASP A 106 8.83 2.87 16.68
C ASP A 106 7.64 2.00 16.20
N GLY A 107 7.80 1.26 15.10
CA GLY A 107 6.72 0.46 14.51
C GLY A 107 5.74 1.26 13.64
N GLY A 108 5.94 2.58 13.50
CA GLY A 108 5.26 3.41 12.52
C GLY A 108 5.83 3.26 11.11
N LEU A 109 5.09 3.76 10.12
CA LEU A 109 5.53 3.79 8.72
C LEU A 109 5.53 5.22 8.18
N ARG A 110 6.27 5.48 7.11
CA ARG A 110 6.25 6.74 6.35
C ARG A 110 5.97 6.47 4.89
N LEU A 111 5.02 7.22 4.34
CA LEU A 111 4.60 7.10 2.95
C LEU A 111 4.19 8.46 2.41
N ALA A 112 4.79 8.91 1.32
CA ALA A 112 4.43 10.18 0.66
C ALA A 112 4.37 11.40 1.62
N GLY A 113 5.21 11.43 2.66
CA GLY A 113 5.21 12.49 3.70
C GLY A 113 4.26 12.25 4.88
N TYR A 114 3.34 11.28 4.79
CA TYR A 114 2.50 10.87 5.91
C TYR A 114 3.27 10.02 6.92
N ARG A 115 3.00 10.26 8.21
CA ARG A 115 3.42 9.41 9.32
C ARG A 115 2.25 8.50 9.69
N LEU A 116 2.42 7.21 9.47
CA LEU A 116 1.40 6.21 9.71
C LEU A 116 1.63 5.56 11.07
N ARG A 117 0.62 5.63 11.94
CA ARG A 117 0.62 4.98 13.25
C ARG A 117 -0.25 3.74 13.19
N ARG A 118 0.28 2.59 13.63
CA ARG A 118 -0.47 1.33 13.72
C ARG A 118 -1.56 1.46 14.78
N VAL A 119 -2.79 1.07 14.45
CA VAL A 119 -3.97 1.19 15.34
C VAL A 119 -4.66 -0.14 15.61
N ALA A 120 -4.43 -1.15 14.77
CA ALA A 120 -4.96 -2.49 14.98
C ALA A 120 -4.18 -3.53 14.17
N GLU A 121 -4.45 -4.80 14.47
CA GLU A 121 -4.06 -5.94 13.64
C GLU A 121 -4.72 -5.88 12.25
N PRO A 122 -4.13 -6.50 11.21
CA PRO A 122 -4.75 -6.61 9.89
C PRO A 122 -5.97 -7.54 10.02
N ARG A 123 -7.14 -7.10 9.57
CA ARG A 123 -8.36 -7.93 9.49
C ARG A 123 -8.71 -8.18 8.04
#